data_AF-A0A8H6F714-F1
#
_entry.id   AF-A0A8H6F714-F1
#
_cell.length_a   1.000
_cell.length_b   1.000
_cell.length_c   1.000
_cell.angle_alpha   90.00
_cell.angle_beta   90.00
_cell.angle_gamma   90.00
#
_symmetry.space_group_name_H-M   'P 1'
#
loop_
_entity.id
_entity.type
_entity.pdbx_description
1 polymer ?
#
loop_
_entity_poly.entity_id
_entity_poly.type
_entity_poly.pdbx_seq_one_letter_code
_entity_poly.pdbx_strand_id
1 'polypeptide(L)'
;MVRIKHRYILFEILYPPTADTRVTPREDFNQFSQSESNALLTLHQSSPNSINVKTILNVIRKSLSDHYGDVGAGKAGMLLNVKYFSNRTSTGILRCGRDQSDYIIGAMSLIEKMENNYVIIRCLHVSGTIKKCEEYSIERTKQLINVIKNKSKGKVDEYISQMNEINHVEEDEEEEQEEENQDDVRISKS
;
A
#
# COMPACT_ATOMS: atom_id res chain seq x y z
N MET A 1 13.48 -28.58 15.38
CA MET A 1 12.20 -28.25 14.71
C MET A 1 12.42 -27.04 13.81
N VAL A 2 12.22 -27.15 12.49
CA VAL A 2 12.49 -26.08 11.51
C VAL A 2 11.17 -25.50 11.00
N ARG A 3 11.07 -24.17 10.91
CA ARG A 3 9.89 -23.45 10.41
C ARG A 3 10.30 -22.47 9.30
N ILE A 4 9.49 -22.39 8.25
CA ILE A 4 9.66 -21.43 7.16
C ILE A 4 9.52 -20.00 7.70
N LYS A 5 10.48 -19.14 7.38
CA LYS A 5 10.51 -17.74 7.81
C LYS A 5 9.96 -16.83 6.70
N HIS A 6 9.07 -15.92 7.10
CA HIS A 6 8.48 -14.94 6.20
C HIS A 6 8.96 -13.54 6.52
N ARG A 7 8.83 -12.65 5.55
CA ARG A 7 8.95 -11.21 5.69
C ARG A 7 7.66 -10.54 5.26
N TYR A 8 7.34 -9.44 5.92
CA TYR A 8 6.22 -8.57 5.60
C TYR A 8 6.79 -7.23 5.14
N ILE A 9 6.31 -6.76 3.99
CA ILE A 9 6.72 -5.51 3.38
C ILE A 9 5.51 -4.58 3.45
N LEU A 10 5.63 -3.50 4.20
CA LEU A 10 4.67 -2.40 4.18
C LEU A 10 5.03 -1.53 2.97
N PHE A 11 4.06 -1.29 2.10
CA PHE A 11 4.22 -0.50 0.91
C PHE A 11 3.11 0.53 0.74
N GLU A 12 3.40 1.55 -0.04
CA GLU A 12 2.51 2.65 -0.33
C GLU A 12 2.57 2.96 -1.83
N ILE A 13 1.42 3.31 -2.40
CA ILE A 13 1.31 3.72 -3.80
C ILE A 13 1.11 5.24 -3.84
N LEU A 14 2.01 5.91 -4.54
CA LEU A 14 1.95 7.35 -4.78
C LEU A 14 1.53 7.63 -6.21
N TYR A 15 0.82 8.73 -6.39
CA TYR A 15 0.31 9.16 -7.68
C TYR A 15 0.86 10.55 -8.00
N PRO A 16 2.05 10.63 -8.63
CA PRO A 16 2.62 11.90 -9.01
C PRO A 16 1.83 12.56 -10.15
N PRO A 17 1.69 13.90 -10.14
CA PRO A 17 1.14 14.60 -11.30
C PRO A 17 2.07 14.41 -12.48
N THR A 18 1.53 13.98 -13.61
CA THR A 18 2.34 13.66 -14.79
C THR A 18 2.34 14.85 -15.76
N ALA A 19 3.43 15.07 -16.49
CA ALA A 19 3.49 16.16 -17.47
C ALA A 19 2.55 15.96 -18.69
N ASP A 20 1.96 14.77 -18.84
CA ASP A 20 0.99 14.47 -19.89
C ASP A 20 -0.32 15.21 -19.61
N THR A 21 -0.57 16.24 -20.41
CA THR A 21 -1.73 17.15 -20.29
C THR A 21 -3.06 16.42 -20.52
N ARG A 22 -3.04 15.18 -21.03
CA ARG A 22 -4.23 14.34 -21.21
C ARG A 22 -4.65 13.61 -19.94
N VAL A 23 -3.74 13.44 -18.98
CA VAL A 23 -3.94 12.63 -17.78
C VAL A 23 -4.12 13.51 -16.55
N THR A 24 -3.33 14.58 -16.43
CA THR A 24 -3.48 15.56 -15.34
C THR A 24 -3.53 16.98 -15.89
N PRO A 25 -4.53 17.79 -15.50
CA PRO A 25 -4.55 19.22 -15.77
C PRO A 25 -3.23 19.91 -15.37
N ARG A 26 -2.75 20.86 -16.18
CA ARG A 26 -1.54 21.65 -15.88
C ARG A 26 -1.61 22.39 -14.54
N GLU A 27 -2.82 22.68 -14.08
CA GLU A 27 -3.08 23.36 -12.81
C GLU A 27 -2.62 22.53 -11.61
N ASP A 28 -2.87 21.21 -11.62
CA ASP A 28 -2.46 20.30 -10.55
C ASP A 28 -0.94 20.21 -10.42
N PHE A 29 -0.23 20.25 -11.55
CA PHE A 29 1.24 20.27 -11.58
C PHE A 29 1.81 21.57 -10.98
N ASN A 30 1.20 22.72 -11.32
CA ASN A 30 1.60 23.99 -10.73
C ASN A 30 1.32 24.01 -9.23
N GLN A 31 0.16 23.53 -8.78
CA GLN A 31 -0.20 23.46 -7.36
C GLN A 31 0.74 22.54 -6.57
N PHE A 32 1.16 21.42 -7.16
CA PHE A 32 2.13 20.49 -6.58
C PHE A 32 3.47 21.19 -6.29
N SER A 33 3.96 22.02 -7.21
CA SER A 33 5.27 22.70 -7.08
C SER A 33 5.29 23.88 -6.10
N GLN A 34 4.12 24.42 -5.71
CA GLN A 34 4.00 25.67 -4.95
C GLN A 34 4.26 25.52 -3.45
N SER A 35 3.96 24.37 -2.85
CA SER A 35 4.09 24.16 -1.41
C SER A 35 4.31 22.70 -1.08
N GLU A 36 5.14 22.42 -0.08
CA GLU A 36 5.40 21.07 0.41
C GLU A 36 4.13 20.38 0.91
N SER A 37 3.22 21.11 1.56
CA SER A 37 1.94 20.55 2.01
C SER A 37 1.06 20.14 0.85
N ASN A 38 1.01 20.96 -0.21
CA ASN A 38 0.26 20.61 -1.41
C ASN A 38 0.89 19.40 -2.10
N ALA A 39 2.22 19.35 -2.19
CA ALA A 39 2.93 18.21 -2.74
C ALA A 39 2.59 16.92 -1.99
N LEU A 40 2.58 16.95 -0.65
CA LEU A 40 2.20 15.79 0.16
C LEU A 40 0.75 15.38 -0.09
N LEU A 41 -0.20 16.32 -0.13
CA LEU A 41 -1.61 16.01 -0.38
C LEU A 41 -1.86 15.43 -1.78
N THR A 42 -1.20 15.97 -2.80
CA THR A 42 -1.32 15.46 -4.18
C THR A 42 -0.72 14.06 -4.33
N LEU A 43 0.42 13.78 -3.69
CA LEU A 43 1.08 12.48 -3.80
C LEU A 43 0.31 11.35 -3.10
N HIS A 44 -0.33 11.65 -1.97
CA HIS A 44 -1.05 10.68 -1.13
C HIS A 44 -2.55 10.67 -1.43
N GLN A 45 -2.94 10.93 -2.68
CA GLN A 45 -4.32 10.79 -3.11
C GLN A 45 -4.79 9.33 -3.00
N SER A 46 -6.10 9.16 -2.78
CA SER A 46 -6.73 7.85 -2.72
C SER A 46 -6.65 7.14 -4.06
N SER A 47 -6.40 5.85 -4.00
CA SER A 47 -6.39 5.00 -5.18
C SER A 47 -7.81 4.74 -5.70
N PRO A 48 -8.00 4.64 -7.02
CA PRO A 48 -9.29 4.27 -7.59
C PRO A 48 -9.64 2.82 -7.23
N ASN A 49 -10.95 2.54 -7.10
CA ASN A 49 -11.47 1.21 -6.78
C ASN A 49 -11.17 0.12 -7.83
N SER A 50 -10.63 0.49 -8.99
CA SER A 50 -10.13 -0.47 -9.98
C SER A 50 -8.87 -1.20 -9.49
N ILE A 51 -8.08 -0.55 -8.62
CA ILE A 51 -6.89 -1.16 -8.04
C ILE A 51 -7.31 -2.11 -6.93
N ASN A 52 -7.30 -3.39 -7.26
CA ASN A 52 -7.59 -4.47 -6.34
C ASN A 52 -6.30 -5.25 -6.00
N VAL A 53 -6.33 -6.01 -4.91
CA VAL A 53 -5.26 -6.92 -4.47
C VAL A 53 -4.78 -7.83 -5.62
N LYS A 54 -5.71 -8.33 -6.43
CA LYS A 54 -5.40 -9.16 -7.61
C LYS A 54 -4.58 -8.39 -8.64
N THR A 55 -4.95 -7.14 -8.91
CA THR A 55 -4.24 -6.26 -9.85
C THR A 55 -2.82 -5.99 -9.34
N ILE A 56 -2.66 -5.66 -8.06
CA ILE A 56 -1.34 -5.42 -7.43
C ILE A 56 -0.44 -6.65 -7.61
N LEU A 57 -0.94 -7.84 -7.25
CA LEU A 57 -0.20 -9.08 -7.39
C LEU A 57 0.19 -9.39 -8.82
N ASN A 58 -0.70 -9.14 -9.79
CA ASN A 58 -0.41 -9.37 -11.19
C ASN A 58 0.67 -8.43 -11.72
N VAL A 59 0.62 -7.15 -11.36
CA VAL A 59 1.62 -6.16 -11.77
C VAL A 59 2.99 -6.48 -11.17
N ILE A 60 3.06 -6.87 -9.89
CA ILE A 60 4.34 -7.27 -9.27
C ILE A 60 4.90 -8.53 -9.93
N ARG A 61 4.07 -9.55 -10.20
CA ARG A 61 4.53 -10.77 -10.90
C ARG A 61 5.00 -10.48 -12.32
N LYS A 62 4.31 -9.59 -13.03
CA LYS A 62 4.72 -9.14 -14.36
C LYS A 62 6.09 -8.45 -14.29
N SER A 63 6.27 -7.49 -13.38
CA SER A 63 7.55 -6.82 -13.17
C SER A 63 8.68 -7.79 -12.82
N LEU A 64 8.41 -8.79 -11.95
CA LEU A 64 9.38 -9.85 -11.65
C LEU A 64 9.77 -10.65 -12.89
N SER A 65 8.82 -11.01 -13.75
CA SER A 65 9.06 -11.72 -14.99
C SER A 65 9.87 -10.88 -15.98
N ASP A 66 9.50 -9.61 -16.14
CA ASP A 66 10.09 -8.70 -17.12
C ASP A 66 11.54 -8.34 -16.76
N HIS A 67 11.85 -8.18 -15.47
CA HIS A 67 13.17 -7.70 -15.03
C HIS A 67 14.10 -8.78 -14.47
N TYR A 68 13.56 -9.84 -13.85
CA TYR A 68 14.35 -10.90 -13.23
C TYR A 68 14.21 -12.27 -13.94
N GLY A 69 13.41 -12.34 -15.00
CA GLY A 69 13.16 -13.54 -15.78
C GLY A 69 12.44 -14.65 -15.00
N ASP A 70 12.34 -15.83 -15.60
CA ASP A 70 11.60 -16.96 -15.05
C ASP A 70 12.14 -17.44 -13.70
N VAL A 71 13.47 -17.37 -13.51
CA VAL A 71 14.11 -17.79 -12.27
C VAL A 71 13.75 -16.84 -11.12
N GLY A 72 13.77 -15.54 -11.35
CA GLY A 72 13.37 -14.54 -10.35
C GLY A 72 11.88 -14.59 -10.05
N ALA A 73 11.06 -14.67 -11.10
CA ALA A 73 9.61 -14.79 -10.98
C ALA A 73 9.18 -16.06 -10.23
N GLY A 74 9.82 -17.20 -10.50
CA GLY A 74 9.57 -18.45 -9.79
C GLY A 74 9.98 -18.37 -8.32
N LYS A 75 11.19 -17.90 -8.01
CA LYS A 75 11.69 -17.81 -6.63
C LYS A 75 10.88 -16.85 -5.76
N ALA A 76 10.65 -15.63 -6.25
CA ALA A 76 9.96 -14.60 -5.48
C ALA A 76 8.43 -14.77 -5.51
N GLY A 77 7.87 -15.29 -6.61
CA GLY A 77 6.43 -15.37 -6.83
C GLY A 77 5.69 -16.46 -6.03
N MET A 78 6.38 -17.53 -5.61
CA MET A 78 5.73 -18.68 -4.93
C MET A 78 5.05 -18.32 -3.60
N LEU A 79 5.70 -17.51 -2.77
CA LEU A 79 5.22 -17.12 -1.43
C LEU A 79 4.65 -15.70 -1.40
N LEU A 80 4.49 -15.08 -2.57
CA LEU A 80 4.02 -13.71 -2.72
C LEU A 80 2.51 -13.64 -2.53
N ASN A 81 2.07 -12.94 -1.48
CA ASN A 81 0.64 -12.74 -1.18
C ASN A 81 0.45 -11.36 -0.53
N VAL A 82 -0.53 -10.59 -0.98
CA VAL A 82 -0.92 -9.33 -0.33
C VAL A 82 -1.93 -9.66 0.77
N LYS A 83 -1.62 -9.25 1.99
CA LYS A 83 -2.43 -9.50 3.18
C LYS A 83 -3.46 -8.41 3.43
N TYR A 84 -3.10 -7.18 3.14
CA TYR A 84 -3.95 -6.02 3.34
C TYR A 84 -3.62 -4.99 2.28
N PHE A 85 -4.64 -4.29 1.81
CA PHE A 85 -4.50 -3.09 0.98
C PHE A 85 -5.73 -2.22 1.19
N SER A 86 -5.52 -0.96 1.55
CA SER A 86 -6.59 0.03 1.67
C SER A 86 -6.50 1.00 0.52
N ASN A 87 -7.60 1.13 -0.23
CA ASN A 87 -7.66 2.04 -1.37
C ASN A 87 -7.60 3.51 -0.94
N ARG A 88 -8.05 3.80 0.29
CA ARG A 88 -8.16 5.16 0.82
C ARG A 88 -6.79 5.75 1.15
N THR A 89 -5.94 4.96 1.81
CA THR A 89 -4.58 5.36 2.17
C THR A 89 -3.52 4.90 1.16
N SER A 90 -3.95 4.17 0.12
CA SER A 90 -3.08 3.59 -0.91
C SER A 90 -1.92 2.76 -0.32
N THR A 91 -2.12 2.20 0.88
CA THR A 91 -1.11 1.49 1.66
C THR A 91 -1.49 0.03 1.79
N GLY A 92 -0.51 -0.86 1.74
CA GLY A 92 -0.73 -2.30 1.85
C GLY A 92 0.41 -3.05 2.50
N ILE A 93 0.12 -4.28 2.91
CA ILE A 93 1.09 -5.21 3.50
C ILE A 93 1.21 -6.44 2.62
N LEU A 94 2.42 -6.72 2.19
CA LEU A 94 2.78 -7.86 1.37
C LEU A 94 3.55 -8.89 2.19
N ARG A 95 3.18 -10.17 2.09
CA ARG A 95 3.94 -11.31 2.60
C ARG A 95 4.84 -11.89 1.51
N CYS A 96 6.07 -12.21 1.89
CA CYS A 96 7.04 -12.88 1.03
C CYS A 96 7.95 -13.86 1.81
N GLY A 97 8.77 -14.60 1.06
CA GLY A 97 9.84 -15.42 1.63
C GLY A 97 11.00 -14.53 2.13
N ARG A 98 11.66 -14.95 3.22
CA ARG A 98 12.73 -14.14 3.85
C ARG A 98 13.86 -13.78 2.89
N ASP A 99 14.29 -14.71 2.06
CA ASP A 99 15.44 -14.54 1.18
C ASP A 99 15.07 -13.87 -0.16
N GLN A 100 13.78 -13.57 -0.36
CA GLN A 100 13.23 -13.04 -1.61
C GLN A 100 12.69 -11.62 -1.48
N SER A 101 12.79 -10.99 -0.30
CA SER A 101 12.30 -9.63 -0.07
C SER A 101 12.94 -8.62 -1.02
N ASP A 102 14.24 -8.78 -1.28
CA ASP A 102 15.02 -7.80 -2.03
C ASP A 102 14.64 -7.80 -3.51
N TYR A 103 14.37 -8.98 -4.08
CA TYR A 103 13.84 -9.12 -5.44
C TYR A 103 12.48 -8.43 -5.59
N ILE A 104 11.62 -8.58 -4.60
CA ILE A 104 10.28 -7.99 -4.65
C ILE A 104 10.33 -6.47 -4.48
N ILE A 105 11.16 -5.97 -3.57
CA ILE A 105 11.37 -4.52 -3.38
C ILE A 105 11.94 -3.90 -4.66
N GLY A 106 12.92 -4.56 -5.28
CA GLY A 106 13.48 -4.14 -6.58
C GLY A 106 12.42 -4.13 -7.67
N ALA A 107 11.66 -5.22 -7.85
CA ALA A 107 10.58 -5.30 -8.83
C ALA A 107 9.49 -4.25 -8.58
N MET A 108 9.13 -3.98 -7.34
CA MET A 108 8.15 -2.94 -6.99
C MET A 108 8.62 -1.55 -7.38
N SER A 109 9.91 -1.25 -7.19
CA SER A 109 10.49 0.05 -7.50
C SER A 109 10.56 0.34 -9.01
N LEU A 110 10.50 -0.71 -9.84
CA LEU A 110 10.54 -0.61 -11.31
C LEU A 110 9.15 -0.47 -11.95
N ILE A 111 8.07 -0.53 -11.16
CA ILE A 111 6.71 -0.36 -11.67
C ILE A 111 6.43 1.13 -11.86
N GLU A 112 6.24 1.53 -13.12
CA GLU A 112 5.93 2.94 -13.47
C GLU A 112 4.42 3.18 -13.69
N LYS A 113 3.68 2.14 -14.09
CA LYS A 113 2.28 2.26 -14.48
C LYS A 113 1.45 1.10 -13.94
N MET A 114 0.30 1.44 -13.39
CA MET A 114 -0.70 0.49 -12.93
C MET A 114 -2.05 0.82 -13.58
N GLU A 115 -2.55 -0.11 -14.38
CA GLU A 115 -3.72 0.09 -15.25
C GLU A 115 -3.56 1.33 -16.15
N ASN A 116 -4.30 2.40 -15.87
CA ASN A 116 -4.25 3.65 -16.61
C ASN A 116 -3.52 4.78 -15.86
N ASN A 117 -3.08 4.54 -14.63
CA ASN A 117 -2.47 5.55 -13.77
C ASN A 117 -0.95 5.38 -13.70
N TYR A 118 -0.23 6.49 -13.74
CA TYR A 118 1.20 6.51 -13.39
C TYR A 118 1.32 6.43 -11.88
N VAL A 119 2.12 5.48 -11.41
CA VAL A 119 2.25 5.19 -9.99
C VAL A 119 3.70 5.02 -9.61
N ILE A 120 4.01 5.33 -8.36
CA ILE A 120 5.28 4.99 -7.73
C ILE A 120 4.96 4.11 -6.53
N ILE A 121 5.42 2.86 -6.56
CA ILE A 121 5.26 1.95 -5.44
C ILE A 121 6.49 2.06 -4.54
N ARG A 122 6.28 2.53 -3.31
CA ARG A 122 7.32 2.75 -2.32
C ARG A 122 7.26 1.69 -1.23
N CYS A 123 8.38 1.05 -0.95
CA CYS A 123 8.55 0.23 0.25
C CYS A 123 8.80 1.15 1.46
N LEU A 124 7.94 1.08 2.47
CA LEU A 124 8.05 1.87 3.70
C LEU A 124 8.83 1.14 4.78
N HIS A 125 8.51 -0.14 5.01
CA HIS A 125 9.12 -0.91 6.09
C HIS A 125 9.11 -2.41 5.80
N VAL A 126 10.10 -3.15 6.34
CA VAL A 126 10.17 -4.61 6.24
C VAL A 126 10.30 -5.23 7.62
N SER A 127 9.37 -6.10 7.98
CA SER A 127 9.32 -6.76 9.28
C SER A 127 9.24 -8.29 9.16
N GLY A 128 9.45 -8.98 10.28
CA GLY A 128 9.17 -10.41 10.43
C GLY A 128 7.74 -10.73 10.86
N THR A 129 7.00 -9.75 11.40
CA THR A 129 5.62 -9.91 11.88
C THR A 129 4.73 -8.80 11.32
N ILE A 130 3.46 -9.12 11.07
CA ILE A 130 2.47 -8.18 10.56
C ILE A 130 2.20 -7.05 11.55
N LYS A 131 2.08 -7.39 12.84
CA LYS A 131 1.92 -6.44 13.95
C LYS A 131 2.93 -5.30 13.97
N LYS A 132 4.19 -5.58 13.63
CA LYS A 132 5.23 -4.55 13.59
C LYS A 132 5.11 -3.65 12.36
N CYS A 133 4.58 -4.15 11.24
CA CYS A 133 4.23 -3.32 10.09
C CYS A 133 3.03 -2.42 10.39
N GLU A 134 2.02 -2.93 11.09
CA GLU A 134 0.83 -2.16 11.54
C GLU A 134 1.24 -1.03 12.49
N GLU A 135 1.99 -1.35 13.55
CA GLU A 135 2.50 -0.35 14.52
C GLU A 135 3.26 0.77 13.79
N TYR A 136 4.12 0.41 12.83
CA TYR A 136 4.86 1.38 12.02
C TYR A 136 3.95 2.20 11.09
N SER A 137 2.95 1.58 10.48
CA SER A 137 1.96 2.26 9.64
C SER A 137 1.22 3.34 10.42
N ILE A 138 0.71 2.99 11.60
CA ILE A 138 -0.01 3.91 12.49
C ILE A 138 0.89 5.06 12.93
N GLU A 139 2.13 4.78 13.35
CA GLU A 139 3.08 5.81 13.75
C GLU A 139 3.37 6.79 12.60
N ARG A 140 3.61 6.25 11.40
CA ARG A 140 3.90 7.05 10.22
C ARG A 140 2.71 7.92 9.80
N THR A 141 1.49 7.37 9.82
CA THR A 141 0.28 8.12 9.52
C THR A 141 0.09 9.28 10.50
N LYS A 142 0.32 9.05 11.80
CA LYS A 142 0.28 10.12 12.82
C LYS A 142 1.32 11.21 12.55
N GLN A 143 2.54 10.84 12.16
CA GLN A 143 3.59 11.79 11.80
C GLN A 143 3.20 12.62 10.57
N LEU A 144 2.67 11.97 9.52
CA LEU A 144 2.22 12.61 8.29
C LEU A 144 1.10 13.63 8.60
N ILE A 145 0.09 13.25 9.37
CA ILE A 145 -0.99 14.14 9.80
C ILE A 145 -0.44 15.34 10.57
N ASN A 146 0.54 15.15 11.46
CA ASN A 146 1.14 16.25 12.23
C ASN A 146 1.88 17.25 11.32
N VAL A 147 2.64 16.76 10.33
CA VAL A 147 3.33 17.62 9.34
C VAL A 147 2.32 18.44 8.54
N ILE A 148 1.20 17.84 8.13
CA ILE A 148 0.14 18.51 7.39
C ILE A 148 -0.58 19.55 8.27
N LYS A 149 -0.96 19.21 9.50
CA LYS A 149 -1.62 20.11 10.46
C LYS A 149 -0.79 21.37 10.75
N ASN A 150 0.50 21.21 10.97
CA ASN A 150 1.37 22.34 11.34
C ASN A 150 1.57 23.34 10.19
N LYS A 151 1.35 22.93 8.93
CA LYS A 151 1.57 23.76 7.74
C LYS A 151 0.28 24.30 7.10
N SER A 152 -0.85 23.62 7.28
CA SER A 152 -2.15 24.07 6.74
C SER A 152 -3.21 24.12 7.85
N LYS A 153 -3.54 25.32 8.33
CA LYS A 153 -4.55 25.53 9.39
C LYS A 153 -6.01 25.37 8.94
N GLY A 154 -6.32 25.09 7.65
CA GLY A 154 -7.71 25.16 7.16
C GLY A 154 -8.19 24.14 6.12
N LYS A 155 -7.31 23.33 5.49
CA LYS A 155 -7.71 22.25 4.54
C LYS A 155 -7.53 20.84 5.11
N VAL A 156 -7.20 20.75 6.40
CA VAL A 156 -6.68 19.52 7.02
C VAL A 156 -7.77 18.71 7.71
N ASP A 157 -8.85 19.36 8.14
CA ASP A 157 -9.97 18.69 8.79
C ASP A 157 -10.74 17.77 7.83
N GLU A 158 -10.79 18.10 6.52
CA GLU A 158 -11.46 17.25 5.51
C GLU A 158 -10.67 15.96 5.23
N TYR A 159 -9.34 16.04 5.10
CA TYR A 159 -8.47 14.86 4.98
C TYR A 159 -8.48 14.00 6.25
N ILE A 160 -8.56 14.62 7.43
CA ILE A 160 -8.62 13.91 8.70
C ILE A 160 -9.98 13.25 8.92
N SER A 161 -11.10 13.88 8.54
CA SER A 161 -12.42 13.24 8.60
C SER A 161 -12.44 11.98 7.74
N GLN A 162 -11.87 12.07 6.53
CA GLN A 162 -11.76 10.93 5.63
C GLN A 162 -10.88 9.79 6.15
N MET A 163 -9.90 10.07 7.02
CA MET A 163 -9.04 9.06 7.67
C MET A 163 -9.61 8.56 9.00
N ASN A 164 -10.34 9.38 9.77
CA ASN A 164 -10.91 9.01 11.06
C ASN A 164 -12.22 8.23 10.94
N GLU A 165 -13.05 8.50 9.94
CA GLU A 165 -14.24 7.68 9.64
C GLU A 165 -13.86 6.22 9.31
N ILE A 166 -12.61 5.96 8.93
CA ILE A 166 -12.10 4.64 8.55
C ILE A 166 -11.61 3.83 9.75
N ASN A 167 -11.03 4.43 10.80
CA ASN A 167 -10.66 3.66 11.99
C ASN A 167 -11.88 2.95 12.60
N HIS A 168 -13.08 3.53 12.48
CA HIS A 168 -14.31 2.87 12.92
C HIS A 168 -14.79 1.75 11.97
N VAL A 169 -14.61 1.90 10.65
CA VAL A 169 -14.99 0.86 9.68
C VAL A 169 -13.96 -0.28 9.60
N GLU A 170 -12.67 0.00 9.81
CA GLU A 170 -11.60 -1.01 9.88
C GLU A 170 -11.68 -1.82 11.18
N GLU A 171 -12.15 -1.24 12.30
CA GLU A 171 -12.51 -1.99 13.51
C GLU A 171 -13.73 -2.91 13.26
N ASP A 172 -14.75 -2.42 12.55
CA ASP A 172 -15.95 -3.22 12.21
C ASP A 172 -15.63 -4.38 11.22
N GLU A 173 -14.78 -4.17 10.21
CA GLU A 173 -14.37 -5.23 9.25
C GLU A 173 -13.42 -6.27 9.87
N GLU A 174 -12.61 -5.87 10.87
CA GLU A 174 -11.78 -6.80 11.66
C GLU A 174 -12.64 -7.66 12.60
N GLU A 175 -13.68 -7.09 13.23
CA GLU A 175 -14.64 -7.83 14.06
C GLU A 175 -15.46 -8.85 13.23
N GLU A 176 -15.95 -8.48 12.05
CA GLU A 176 -16.68 -9.39 11.16
C GLU A 176 -15.81 -10.57 10.66
N GLN A 177 -14.54 -10.31 10.34
CA GLN A 177 -13.60 -11.37 9.93
C GLN A 177 -13.18 -12.28 11.10
N GLU A 178 -13.13 -11.77 12.33
CA GLU A 178 -12.89 -12.60 13.51
C GLU A 178 -14.10 -13.49 13.85
N GLU A 179 -15.33 -13.03 13.61
CA GLU A 179 -16.55 -13.84 13.78
C GLU A 179 -16.67 -14.97 12.74
N GLU A 180 -16.45 -14.69 11.43
CA GLU A 180 -16.49 -15.73 10.39
C GLU A 180 -15.43 -16.82 10.61
N ASN A 181 -14.23 -16.44 11.06
CA ASN A 181 -13.17 -17.40 11.37
C ASN A 181 -13.45 -18.25 12.62
N GLN A 182 -14.29 -17.79 13.55
CA GLN A 182 -14.69 -18.57 14.73
C GLN A 182 -15.78 -19.59 14.41
N ASP A 183 -16.69 -19.28 13.48
CA ASP A 183 -17.77 -20.18 13.08
C ASP A 183 -17.27 -21.35 12.21
N ASP A 184 -16.30 -21.12 11.30
CA ASP A 184 -15.65 -22.20 10.55
C ASP A 184 -14.86 -23.18 11.46
N VAL A 185 -14.33 -22.69 12.57
CA VAL A 185 -13.65 -23.53 13.58
C VAL A 185 -14.65 -24.35 14.42
N ARG A 186 -15.90 -23.90 14.57
CA ARG A 186 -16.97 -24.66 15.24
C ARG A 186 -17.55 -25.75 14.36
N ILE A 187 -17.72 -25.50 13.06
CA ILE A 187 -18.26 -26.48 12.11
C ILE A 187 -17.27 -27.63 11.86
N SER A 188 -15.95 -27.38 11.90
CA SER A 188 -14.92 -28.41 11.71
C SER A 188 -14.66 -29.32 12.92
N LYS A 189 -15.27 -29.03 14.08
CA LYS A 189 -15.14 -29.80 15.34
C LYS A 189 -16.38 -30.59 15.74
N SER A 190 -17.45 -30.55 14.94
CA SER A 190 -18.68 -31.35 15.13
C SER A 190 -18.72 -32.50 14.13
#